data_AF-A0AAE8JX20-F1
#
_entry.id   AF-A0AAE8JX20-F1
#
_cell.length_a   1.000
_cell.length_b   1.000
_cell.length_c   1.000
_cell.angle_alpha   90.00
_cell.angle_beta   90.00
_cell.angle_gamma   90.00
#
_symmetry.space_group_name_H-M   'P 1'
#
loop_
_entity.id
_entity.type
_entity.pdbx_description
1 polymer ?
#
loop_
_entity_poly.entity_id
_entity_poly.type
_entity_poly.pdbx_seq_one_letter_code
_entity_poly.pdbx_strand_id
1 'polypeptide(L)'
;MKLNQEYSDSKVAAFFSNIGIRLGLTDALAQRLREGETVLGPAGMLCRVHTQSQDGDVSGFPEVILPLAAREIGGDEVVTLLALQEQLLTEYGWRLTMSNMGLLCICPLLLAQTPEEVAATLERGQVIARIALETLAPKAGTAKKEATV
;
A
#
# COMPACT_ATOMS: atom_id res chain seq x y z
N MET A 1 -8.65 31.47 12.64
CA MET A 1 -7.80 30.56 11.84
C MET A 1 -7.14 29.47 12.68
N LYS A 2 -6.44 29.76 13.79
CA LYS A 2 -5.82 28.71 14.65
C LYS A 2 -6.77 27.64 15.19
N LEU A 3 -7.98 28.03 15.62
CA LEU A 3 -8.98 27.10 16.19
C LEU A 3 -9.45 26.02 15.19
N ASN A 4 -9.58 26.38 13.91
CA ASN A 4 -10.00 25.44 12.86
C ASN A 4 -8.87 24.46 12.49
N GLN A 5 -7.61 24.88 12.67
CA GLN A 5 -6.45 24.05 12.40
C GLN A 5 -6.22 23.03 13.53
N GLU A 6 -6.30 23.45 14.78
CA GLU A 6 -6.23 22.55 15.95
C GLU A 6 -7.37 21.52 15.97
N TYR A 7 -8.58 21.90 15.54
CA TYR A 7 -9.72 20.99 15.41
C TYR A 7 -9.51 19.96 14.29
N SER A 8 -8.94 20.37 13.15
CA SER A 8 -8.58 19.47 12.06
C SER A 8 -7.49 18.48 12.47
N ASP A 9 -6.45 18.96 13.17
CA ASP A 9 -5.34 18.12 13.64
C ASP A 9 -5.81 17.08 14.67
N SER A 10 -6.76 17.45 15.54
CA SER A 10 -7.39 16.52 16.49
C SER A 10 -8.20 15.43 15.78
N LYS A 11 -8.97 15.78 14.74
CA LYS A 11 -9.71 14.80 13.93
C LYS A 11 -8.78 13.84 13.19
N VAL A 12 -7.72 14.34 12.58
CA VAL A 12 -6.71 13.51 11.91
C VAL A 12 -6.02 12.59 12.91
N ALA A 13 -5.68 13.08 14.10
CA ALA A 13 -5.13 12.24 15.17
C ALA A 13 -6.07 11.09 15.54
N ALA A 14 -7.35 11.39 15.80
CA ALA A 14 -8.35 10.39 16.12
C ALA A 14 -8.53 9.38 14.97
N PHE A 15 -8.53 9.83 13.73
CA PHE A 15 -8.63 8.99 12.54
C PHE A 15 -7.50 7.94 12.50
N PHE A 16 -6.25 8.37 12.66
CA PHE A 16 -5.10 7.47 12.66
C PHE A 16 -5.02 6.57 13.90
N SER A 17 -5.44 7.05 15.08
CA SER A 17 -5.57 6.18 16.26
C SER A 17 -6.57 5.06 16.03
N ASN A 18 -7.72 5.33 15.40
CA ASN A 18 -8.71 4.31 15.08
C ASN A 18 -8.19 3.30 14.05
N ILE A 19 -7.46 3.76 13.02
CA ILE A 19 -6.76 2.86 12.09
C ILE A 19 -5.77 1.97 12.85
N GLY A 20 -4.96 2.56 13.73
CA GLY A 20 -3.97 1.84 14.52
C GLY A 20 -4.59 0.73 15.37
N ILE A 21 -5.66 1.03 16.10
CA ILE A 21 -6.41 0.06 16.90
C ILE A 21 -6.91 -1.11 16.04
N ARG A 22 -7.52 -0.81 14.88
CA ARG A 22 -8.11 -1.84 14.00
C ARG A 22 -7.06 -2.77 13.40
N LEU A 23 -5.90 -2.22 13.08
CA LEU A 23 -4.78 -2.96 12.51
C LEU A 23 -3.89 -3.61 13.59
N GLY A 24 -4.17 -3.41 14.88
CA GLY A 24 -3.31 -3.89 15.96
C GLY A 24 -1.92 -3.24 15.97
N LEU A 25 -1.80 -2.00 15.48
CA LEU A 25 -0.55 -1.23 15.49
C LEU A 25 -0.34 -0.58 16.86
N THR A 26 0.93 -0.39 17.22
CA THR A 26 1.29 0.42 18.40
C THR A 26 1.03 1.90 18.12
N ASP A 27 0.87 2.70 19.18
CA ASP A 27 0.70 4.16 19.06
C ASP A 27 1.85 4.81 18.28
N ALA A 28 3.07 4.31 18.44
CA ALA A 28 4.24 4.78 17.69
C ALA A 28 4.10 4.53 16.18
N LEU A 29 3.56 3.38 15.77
CA LEU A 29 3.33 3.07 14.36
C LEU A 29 2.14 3.85 13.79
N ALA A 30 1.07 4.01 14.57
CA ALA A 30 -0.06 4.86 14.19
C ALA A 30 0.36 6.33 14.01
N GLN A 31 1.26 6.81 14.88
CA GLN A 31 1.84 8.16 14.80
C GLN A 31 2.67 8.35 13.52
N ARG A 32 3.50 7.37 13.18
CA ARG A 32 4.32 7.40 11.95
C ARG A 32 3.45 7.35 10.69
N LEU A 33 2.39 6.55 10.69
CA LEU A 33 1.39 6.57 9.61
C LEU A 33 0.77 7.96 9.44
N ARG A 34 0.43 8.63 10.55
CA ARG A 34 -0.10 10.00 10.54
C ARG A 34 0.86 11.01 9.91
N GLU A 35 2.16 10.81 10.12
CA GLU A 35 3.23 11.62 9.55
C GLU A 35 3.49 11.30 8.06
N GLY A 36 2.71 10.37 7.48
CA GLY A 36 2.89 9.93 6.10
C GLY A 36 4.12 9.03 5.92
N GLU A 37 4.67 8.49 7.00
CA GLU A 37 5.78 7.56 6.91
C GLU A 37 5.36 6.16 6.45
N THR A 38 6.34 5.41 5.97
CA THR A 38 6.17 3.98 5.72
C THR A 38 6.31 3.18 7.01
N VAL A 39 5.34 2.31 7.28
CA VAL A 39 5.36 1.36 8.40
C VAL A 39 5.24 -0.08 7.89
N LEU A 40 5.55 -1.04 8.75
CA LEU A 40 5.27 -2.45 8.47
C LEU A 40 3.84 -2.76 8.90
N GLY A 41 2.99 -3.17 7.97
CA GLY A 41 1.62 -3.59 8.24
C GLY A 41 1.55 -5.00 8.86
N PRO A 42 0.37 -5.40 9.37
CA PRO A 42 0.18 -6.68 10.06
C PRO A 42 0.55 -7.93 9.26
N ALA A 43 0.46 -7.89 7.92
CA ALA A 43 0.88 -8.99 7.05
C ALA A 43 2.37 -8.90 6.64
N GLY A 44 3.16 -8.04 7.30
CA GLY A 44 4.59 -7.91 7.02
C GLY A 44 4.91 -7.18 5.71
N MET A 45 3.96 -6.42 5.16
CA MET A 45 4.16 -5.60 3.97
C MET A 45 4.37 -4.14 4.37
N LEU A 46 5.25 -3.44 3.65
CA LEU A 46 5.42 -2.00 3.85
C LEU A 46 4.15 -1.27 3.39
N CYS A 47 3.67 -0.34 4.19
CA CYS A 47 2.48 0.43 3.88
C CYS A 47 2.56 1.88 4.34
N ARG A 48 1.73 2.71 3.71
CA ARG A 48 1.51 4.12 4.04
C ARG A 48 0.02 4.42 3.89
N VAL A 49 -0.47 5.42 4.60
CA VAL A 49 -1.82 5.94 4.39
C VAL A 49 -1.69 7.43 4.09
N HIS A 50 -2.14 7.82 2.91
CA HIS A 50 -2.32 9.23 2.56
C HIS A 50 -3.68 9.67 3.06
N THR A 51 -3.82 10.92 3.49
CA THR A 51 -5.12 11.46 3.90
C THR A 51 -5.50 12.68 3.09
N GLN A 52 -6.80 12.84 2.91
CA GLN A 52 -7.40 14.03 2.34
C GLN A 52 -8.46 14.54 3.31
N SER A 53 -8.32 15.80 3.70
CA SER A 53 -9.32 16.50 4.51
C SER A 53 -10.15 17.40 3.59
N GLN A 54 -11.46 17.15 3.50
CA GLN A 54 -12.43 18.01 2.80
C GLN A 54 -13.62 18.27 3.71
N ASP A 55 -14.05 19.53 3.78
CA ASP A 55 -15.21 19.99 4.56
C ASP A 55 -15.24 19.52 6.03
N GLY A 56 -14.06 19.28 6.60
CA GLY A 56 -13.89 18.83 7.99
C GLY A 56 -13.98 17.32 8.19
N ASP A 57 -14.17 16.54 7.14
CA ASP A 57 -14.07 15.07 7.15
C ASP A 57 -12.71 14.61 6.64
N VAL A 58 -12.24 13.48 7.20
CA VAL A 58 -10.94 12.89 6.88
C VAL A 58 -11.18 11.58 6.14
N SER A 59 -10.70 11.51 4.91
CA SER A 59 -10.64 10.29 4.12
C SER A 59 -9.20 9.81 3.98
N GLY A 60 -9.03 8.52 3.69
CA GLY A 60 -7.73 7.88 3.59
C GLY A 60 -7.55 7.08 2.31
N PHE A 61 -6.29 7.00 1.88
CA PHE A 61 -5.86 6.28 0.70
C PHE A 61 -4.64 5.41 1.04
N PRO A 62 -4.84 4.11 1.26
CA PRO A 62 -3.74 3.20 1.58
C PRO A 62 -2.85 2.93 0.36
N GLU A 63 -1.55 2.90 0.59
CA GLU A 63 -0.52 2.49 -0.36
C GLU A 63 0.20 1.28 0.24
N VAL A 64 0.28 0.17 -0.49
CA VAL A 64 1.06 -1.02 -0.09
C VAL A 64 2.25 -1.15 -1.02
N ILE A 65 3.45 -1.07 -0.45
CA ILE A 65 4.72 -1.01 -1.17
C ILE A 65 5.26 -2.43 -1.32
N LEU A 66 5.58 -2.79 -2.56
CA LEU A 66 6.20 -4.05 -2.92
C LEU A 66 7.73 -3.90 -2.79
N PRO A 67 8.46 -4.88 -2.26
CA PRO A 67 9.92 -4.92 -2.23
C PRO A 67 10.52 -5.21 -3.63
N LEU A 68 10.13 -4.44 -4.64
CA LEU A 68 10.57 -4.61 -6.02
C LEU A 68 10.70 -3.24 -6.69
N ALA A 69 11.90 -2.86 -7.13
CA ALA A 69 12.12 -1.64 -7.89
C ALA A 69 11.77 -1.83 -9.37
N ALA A 70 11.22 -0.80 -10.02
CA ALA A 70 10.86 -0.91 -11.44
C ALA A 70 12.03 -1.29 -12.36
N ARG A 71 13.27 -0.90 -12.00
CA ARG A 71 14.49 -1.27 -12.74
C ARG A 71 14.81 -2.76 -12.72
N GLU A 72 14.20 -3.51 -11.81
CA GLU A 72 14.35 -4.96 -11.70
C GLU A 72 13.41 -5.71 -12.64
N ILE A 73 12.50 -5.00 -13.33
CA ILE A 73 11.58 -5.57 -14.32
C ILE A 73 12.13 -5.35 -15.72
N GLY A 74 12.36 -6.41 -16.48
CA GLY A 74 12.80 -6.34 -17.88
C GLY A 74 12.16 -7.44 -18.76
N GLY A 75 12.44 -7.40 -20.07
CA GLY A 75 12.05 -8.48 -21.00
C GLY A 75 10.61 -9.00 -20.82
N ASP A 76 10.47 -10.30 -20.62
CA ASP A 76 9.18 -10.99 -20.45
C ASP A 76 8.45 -10.62 -19.14
N GLU A 77 9.18 -10.14 -18.13
CA GLU A 77 8.57 -9.65 -16.88
C GLU A 77 7.74 -8.38 -17.12
N VAL A 78 8.06 -7.59 -18.16
CA VAL A 78 7.24 -6.42 -18.55
C VAL A 78 5.85 -6.85 -19.01
N VAL A 79 5.75 -7.94 -19.77
CA VAL A 79 4.46 -8.48 -20.23
C VAL A 79 3.66 -8.99 -19.04
N THR A 80 4.31 -9.70 -18.12
CA THR A 80 3.69 -10.17 -16.87
C THR A 80 3.20 -8.99 -16.01
N LEU A 81 4.00 -7.91 -15.92
CA LEU A 81 3.63 -6.69 -15.20
C LEU A 81 2.37 -6.04 -15.78
N LEU A 82 2.27 -5.95 -17.12
CA LEU A 82 1.11 -5.39 -17.80
C LEU A 82 -0.15 -6.24 -17.59
N ALA A 83 -0.02 -7.57 -17.68
CA ALA A 83 -1.13 -8.49 -17.39
C ALA A 83 -1.60 -8.39 -15.93
N LEU A 84 -0.66 -8.30 -14.98
CA LEU A 84 -0.97 -8.09 -13.57
C LEU A 84 -1.67 -6.74 -13.35
N GLN A 85 -1.22 -5.67 -14.02
CA GLN A 85 -1.88 -4.36 -13.95
C GLN A 85 -3.32 -4.42 -14.45
N GLU A 86 -3.61 -5.15 -15.53
CA GLU A 86 -4.97 -5.37 -16.02
C GLU A 86 -5.82 -6.13 -15.00
N GLN A 87 -5.29 -7.21 -14.43
CA GLN A 87 -5.99 -8.00 -13.41
C GLN A 87 -6.29 -7.16 -12.16
N LEU A 88 -5.32 -6.38 -11.67
CA LEU A 88 -5.50 -5.49 -10.53
C LEU A 88 -6.62 -4.48 -10.77
N LEU A 89 -6.72 -3.90 -11.97
CA LEU A 89 -7.75 -2.91 -12.30
C LEU A 89 -9.13 -3.53 -12.40
N THR A 90 -9.22 -4.71 -13.01
CA THR A 90 -10.50 -5.34 -13.38
C THR A 90 -11.09 -6.19 -12.26
N GLU A 91 -10.27 -6.98 -11.56
CA GLU A 91 -10.74 -7.91 -10.53
C GLU A 91 -10.73 -7.30 -9.13
N TYR A 92 -9.71 -6.49 -8.84
CA TYR A 92 -9.49 -6.00 -7.47
C TYR A 92 -9.89 -4.53 -7.29
N GLY A 93 -9.89 -3.73 -8.36
CA GLY A 93 -10.04 -2.29 -8.26
C GLY A 93 -8.81 -1.60 -7.67
N TRP A 94 -7.62 -2.11 -8.00
CA TRP A 94 -6.32 -1.59 -7.58
C TRP A 94 -5.46 -1.23 -8.78
N ARG A 95 -4.52 -0.30 -8.58
CA ARG A 95 -3.57 0.13 -9.59
C ARG A 95 -2.16 -0.14 -9.10
N LEU A 96 -1.33 -0.71 -9.97
CA LEU A 96 0.11 -0.78 -9.77
C LEU A 96 0.74 0.56 -10.18
N THR A 97 1.61 1.09 -9.36
CA THR A 97 2.26 2.39 -9.59
C THR A 97 3.63 2.40 -8.92
N MET A 98 4.32 3.52 -9.01
CA MET A 98 5.57 3.76 -8.31
C MET A 98 5.32 4.54 -7.03
N SER A 99 5.91 4.06 -5.94
CA SER A 99 6.02 4.79 -4.67
C SER A 99 7.08 5.89 -4.77
N ASN A 100 7.05 6.83 -3.83
CA ASN A 100 8.09 7.86 -3.71
C ASN A 100 9.48 7.30 -3.31
N MET A 101 9.59 6.01 -2.99
CA MET A 101 10.85 5.34 -2.71
C MET A 101 11.46 4.68 -3.95
N GLY A 102 10.83 4.81 -5.12
CA GLY A 102 11.29 4.14 -6.35
C GLY A 102 10.97 2.64 -6.40
N LEU A 103 10.11 2.15 -5.49
CA LEU A 103 9.60 0.78 -5.48
C LEU A 103 8.20 0.73 -6.06
N LEU A 104 7.82 -0.40 -6.66
CA LEU A 104 6.44 -0.67 -7.04
C LEU A 104 5.54 -0.63 -5.80
N CYS A 105 4.33 -0.12 -5.97
CA CYS A 105 3.28 -0.18 -4.96
C CYS A 105 1.93 -0.40 -5.61
N ILE A 106 0.98 -0.93 -4.85
CA ILE A 106 -0.42 -0.97 -5.25
C ILE A 106 -1.23 -0.02 -4.40
N CYS A 107 -2.19 0.63 -5.07
CA CYS A 107 -3.12 1.55 -4.43
C CYS A 107 -4.55 1.24 -4.89
N PRO A 108 -5.57 1.39 -4.03
CA PRO A 108 -6.96 1.21 -4.45
C PRO A 108 -7.34 2.31 -5.46
N LEU A 109 -8.39 2.09 -6.26
CA LEU A 109 -8.92 3.14 -7.14
C LEU A 109 -9.86 4.11 -6.41
N LEU A 110 -10.40 3.70 -5.26
CA LEU A 110 -11.38 4.47 -4.49
C LEU A 110 -10.80 4.92 -3.15
N LEU A 111 -11.18 6.13 -2.74
CA LEU A 111 -10.88 6.66 -1.41
C LEU A 111 -11.78 6.00 -0.36
N ALA A 112 -11.17 5.56 0.74
CA ALA A 112 -11.89 5.10 1.92
C ALA A 112 -12.28 6.32 2.78
N GLN A 113 -13.54 6.38 3.20
CA GLN A 113 -14.12 7.56 3.86
C GLN A 113 -14.03 7.47 5.39
N THR A 114 -13.82 6.29 5.92
CA THR A 114 -13.79 6.04 7.36
C THR A 114 -12.50 5.32 7.78
N PRO A 115 -12.03 5.47 9.04
CA PRO A 115 -10.85 4.74 9.50
C PRO A 115 -11.06 3.22 9.46
N GLU A 116 -12.31 2.76 9.63
CA GLU A 116 -12.76 1.38 9.40
C GLU A 116 -12.44 0.90 7.99
N GLU A 117 -12.90 1.65 6.99
CA GLU A 117 -12.71 1.34 5.58
C GLU A 117 -11.24 1.38 5.19
N VAL A 118 -10.47 2.34 5.72
CA VAL A 118 -9.02 2.43 5.48
C VAL A 118 -8.32 1.20 6.00
N ALA A 119 -8.59 0.80 7.25
CA ALA A 119 -7.97 -0.39 7.85
C ALA A 119 -8.29 -1.64 7.03
N ALA A 120 -9.58 -1.87 6.71
CA ALA A 120 -10.00 -3.02 5.92
C ALA A 120 -9.42 -3.00 4.49
N THR A 121 -9.33 -1.83 3.86
CA THR A 121 -8.73 -1.69 2.53
C THR A 121 -7.23 -1.93 2.57
N LEU A 122 -6.55 -1.51 3.64
CA LEU A 122 -5.13 -1.76 3.81
C LEU A 122 -4.83 -3.25 4.05
N GLU A 123 -5.63 -3.94 4.86
CA GLU A 123 -5.52 -5.40 5.05
C GLU A 123 -5.70 -6.15 3.74
N ARG A 124 -6.75 -5.82 2.97
CA ARG A 124 -6.96 -6.38 1.62
C ARG A 124 -5.79 -6.06 0.69
N GLY A 125 -5.30 -4.83 0.72
CA GLY A 125 -4.15 -4.40 -0.06
C GLY A 125 -2.91 -5.25 0.22
N GLN A 126 -2.65 -5.63 1.47
CA GLN A 126 -1.50 -6.47 1.80
C GLN A 126 -1.64 -7.89 1.23
N VAL A 127 -2.85 -8.44 1.17
CA VAL A 127 -3.12 -9.74 0.52
C VAL A 127 -2.90 -9.63 -0.99
N ILE A 128 -3.44 -8.59 -1.62
CA ILE A 128 -3.29 -8.36 -3.05
C ILE A 128 -1.81 -8.13 -3.41
N ALA A 129 -1.08 -7.40 -2.57
CA ALA A 129 0.35 -7.16 -2.77
C ALA A 129 1.18 -8.45 -2.68
N ARG A 130 0.77 -9.42 -1.82
CA ARG A 130 1.40 -10.75 -1.78
C ARG A 130 1.18 -11.49 -3.11
N ILE A 131 -0.05 -11.52 -3.61
CA ILE A 131 -0.40 -12.18 -4.88
C ILE A 131 0.36 -11.53 -6.05
N ALA A 132 0.43 -10.20 -6.06
CA ALA A 132 1.21 -9.44 -7.03
C ALA A 132 2.70 -9.81 -6.97
N LEU A 133 3.28 -9.90 -5.77
CA LEU A 133 4.67 -10.34 -5.60
C LEU A 133 4.89 -11.77 -6.07
N GLU A 134 3.99 -12.70 -5.78
CA GLU A 134 4.11 -14.10 -6.24
C GLU A 134 4.04 -14.20 -7.77
N THR A 135 3.26 -13.31 -8.40
CA THR A 135 3.13 -13.22 -9.86
C THR A 135 4.38 -12.62 -10.51
N LEU A 136 4.97 -11.60 -9.89
CA LEU A 136 6.15 -10.88 -10.40
C LEU A 136 7.47 -11.52 -9.97
N ALA A 137 7.48 -12.31 -8.90
CA ALA A 137 8.69 -12.96 -8.43
C ALA A 137 9.23 -13.87 -9.54
N PRO A 138 10.50 -13.74 -9.92
CA PRO A 138 11.10 -14.70 -10.82
C PRO A 138 10.91 -16.08 -10.20
N LYS A 139 10.41 -17.04 -10.98
CA LYS A 139 10.30 -18.44 -10.54
C LYS A 139 11.70 -18.89 -10.11
N ALA A 140 11.99 -18.82 -8.81
CA ALA A 140 13.19 -19.36 -8.21
C ALA A 140 13.12 -20.88 -8.34
N GLY A 141 13.51 -21.40 -9.51
CA GLY A 141 13.19 -22.78 -9.86
C GLY A 141 13.42 -23.23 -11.30
N THR A 142 13.95 -22.40 -12.20
CA THR A 142 14.72 -22.93 -13.34
C THR A 142 16.11 -22.34 -13.29
N ALA A 143 16.86 -22.75 -12.26
CA ALA A 143 18.30 -22.77 -12.38
C ALA A 143 18.62 -23.46 -13.71
N LYS A 144 19.13 -22.70 -14.66
CA LYS A 144 19.97 -23.24 -15.73
C LYS A 144 21.09 -24.01 -15.04
N LYS A 145 20.87 -25.29 -14.77
CA LYS A 145 21.93 -26.27 -14.83
C LYS A 145 22.30 -26.35 -16.31
N GLU A 146 23.08 -25.38 -16.77
CA GLU A 146 24.04 -25.71 -17.83
C GLU A 146 25.09 -26.58 -17.16
N ALA A 147 24.79 -27.87 -17.16
CA ALA A 147 25.81 -28.89 -17.10
C ALA A 147 26.64 -28.81 -18.40
N THR A 148 27.84 -29.40 -18.32
CA THR A 148 28.73 -29.83 -19.41
C THR A 148 29.53 -28.71 -20.10
N VAL A 149 30.85 -28.80 -20.32
CA VAL A 149 31.91 -29.82 -20.12
C VAL A 149 33.17 -29.06 -19.73
#